data_AF-A0A357G717-F1
#
_entry.id   AF-A0A357G717-F1
#
_cell.length_a   1.000
_cell.length_b   1.000
_cell.length_c   1.000
_cell.angle_alpha   90.00
_cell.angle_beta   90.00
_cell.angle_gamma   90.00
#
_symmetry.space_group_name_H-M   'P 1'
#
loop_
_entity.id
_entity.type
_entity.pdbx_description
1 polymer ?
#
loop_
_entity_poly.entity_id
_entity_poly.type
_entity_poly.pdbx_seq_one_letter_code
_entity_poly.pdbx_strand_id
1 'polypeptide(L)'
;MQTFSFTHKTKSAILALGAESAGNFSVYVDGQIHFSDDFGDLLLPENFARYQKELANFLREKKIKPDIILTDLHPDYQTTELGKILAKKYKAKHIQVQHHIAHIFSQILNFTTILNSKLEIRNYFYGIALDGTGYGTDGKIWGGECFKFLMTNDEFRINRIGHLENQIMIGGELAVKEPTRMIISILSKFLSKNKIYNLIKNHSRNHGRELVSNFGKIYSKTEFEILYNQLNQNFNCVETSSTGRILDAVSLLLGFCGNERKYKHEAITLLEANSTKPYKHPLPLIDRVSHIALAVAQGEMSEGQRGGYKLNTTYH
;
A
#
# COMPACT_ATOMS: atom_id res chain seq x y z
N MET A 1 -9.16 -20.52 -14.56
CA MET A 1 -9.50 -20.73 -13.13
C MET A 1 -8.64 -21.80 -12.46
N GLN A 2 -7.88 -21.39 -11.45
CA GLN A 2 -7.11 -22.27 -10.59
C GLN A 2 -7.96 -22.74 -9.40
N THR A 3 -7.68 -23.92 -8.86
CA THR A 3 -8.42 -24.47 -7.71
C THR A 3 -7.46 -24.92 -6.61
N PHE A 4 -7.76 -24.52 -5.39
CA PHE A 4 -6.95 -24.82 -4.21
C PHE A 4 -7.82 -25.53 -3.17
N SER A 5 -7.28 -26.56 -2.52
CA SER A 5 -7.93 -27.19 -1.38
C SER A 5 -7.68 -26.37 -0.12
N PHE A 6 -8.74 -26.00 0.58
CA PHE A 6 -8.67 -25.25 1.82
C PHE A 6 -8.93 -26.18 3.01
N THR A 7 -8.06 -26.14 4.00
CA THR A 7 -8.08 -27.07 5.15
C THR A 7 -9.25 -26.81 6.09
N HIS A 8 -9.74 -25.57 6.16
CA HIS A 8 -10.88 -25.20 7.01
C HIS A 8 -12.18 -25.21 6.21
N LYS A 9 -13.06 -26.14 6.55
CA LYS A 9 -14.32 -26.34 5.85
C LYS A 9 -15.44 -25.57 6.55
N THR A 10 -16.10 -24.70 5.80
CA THR A 10 -17.43 -24.18 6.11
C THR A 10 -18.46 -24.68 5.11
N LYS A 11 -19.72 -24.76 5.55
CA LYS A 11 -20.88 -25.14 4.72
C LYS A 11 -21.32 -24.02 3.78
N SER A 12 -20.94 -22.76 4.08
CA SER A 12 -21.36 -21.61 3.29
C SER A 12 -20.54 -21.44 2.03
N ALA A 13 -21.19 -21.20 0.89
CA ALA A 13 -20.54 -20.76 -0.33
C ALA A 13 -20.21 -19.26 -0.23
N ILE A 14 -18.95 -18.90 -0.49
CA ILE A 14 -18.46 -17.52 -0.35
C ILE A 14 -17.95 -17.02 -1.70
N LEU A 15 -18.46 -15.88 -2.16
CA LEU A 15 -17.97 -15.20 -3.36
C LEU A 15 -17.20 -13.95 -2.94
N ALA A 16 -15.94 -13.82 -3.32
CA ALA A 16 -15.14 -12.61 -3.13
C ALA A 16 -14.89 -11.94 -4.49
N LEU A 17 -15.27 -10.66 -4.62
CA LEU A 17 -15.20 -9.93 -5.88
C LEU A 17 -13.90 -9.14 -6.08
N GLY A 18 -13.06 -9.04 -5.04
CA GLY A 18 -11.77 -8.35 -5.13
C GLY A 18 -11.86 -6.84 -5.33
N ALA A 19 -10.71 -6.25 -5.64
CA ALA A 19 -10.54 -4.83 -5.96
C ALA A 19 -10.60 -4.59 -7.48
N GLU A 20 -10.69 -3.33 -7.91
CA GLU A 20 -10.83 -2.99 -9.34
C GLU A 20 -9.51 -3.04 -10.11
N SER A 21 -8.40 -2.60 -9.51
CA SER A 21 -7.14 -2.39 -10.25
C SER A 21 -6.38 -3.69 -10.58
N ALA A 22 -6.82 -4.81 -10.01
CA ALA A 22 -6.39 -6.17 -10.28
C ALA A 22 -7.65 -7.04 -10.26
N GLY A 23 -8.39 -6.99 -11.37
CA GLY A 23 -9.71 -7.58 -11.48
C GLY A 23 -9.66 -9.10 -11.45
N ASN A 24 -9.89 -9.69 -10.28
CA ASN A 24 -10.07 -11.13 -10.11
C ASN A 24 -11.17 -11.40 -9.08
N PHE A 25 -11.75 -12.59 -9.13
CA PHE A 25 -12.73 -13.05 -8.16
C PHE A 25 -12.37 -14.44 -7.66
N SER A 26 -12.84 -14.76 -6.46
CA SER A 26 -12.68 -16.07 -5.84
C SER A 26 -14.01 -16.63 -5.39
N VAL A 27 -14.20 -17.93 -5.54
CA VAL A 27 -15.38 -18.63 -5.01
C VAL A 27 -14.92 -19.78 -4.13
N TYR A 28 -15.30 -19.74 -2.86
CA TYR A 28 -15.15 -20.86 -1.94
C TYR A 28 -16.43 -21.70 -1.92
N VAL A 29 -16.28 -23.01 -2.11
CA VAL A 29 -17.36 -24.00 -1.98
C VAL A 29 -16.77 -25.36 -1.58
N ASP A 30 -17.39 -26.06 -0.62
CA ASP A 30 -17.03 -27.43 -0.21
C ASP A 30 -15.54 -27.68 0.09
N GLY A 31 -14.88 -26.72 0.74
CA GLY A 31 -13.46 -26.82 1.08
C GLY A 31 -12.52 -26.54 -0.10
N GLN A 32 -13.02 -25.98 -1.20
CA GLN A 32 -12.22 -25.58 -2.36
C GLN A 32 -12.37 -24.09 -2.61
N ILE A 33 -11.26 -23.43 -2.92
CA ILE A 33 -11.23 -22.06 -3.42
C ILE A 33 -10.94 -22.11 -4.91
N HIS A 34 -11.85 -21.59 -5.72
CA HIS A 34 -11.64 -21.38 -7.14
C HIS A 34 -11.27 -19.93 -7.40
N PHE A 35 -10.11 -19.70 -7.98
CA PHE A 35 -9.55 -18.38 -8.26
C PHE A 35 -9.60 -18.09 -9.76
N SER A 36 -10.20 -16.96 -10.14
CA SER A 36 -10.33 -16.54 -11.53
C SER A 36 -8.98 -16.22 -12.16
N ASP A 37 -8.97 -16.09 -13.48
CA ASP A 37 -7.84 -15.48 -14.17
C ASP A 37 -7.85 -13.95 -13.90
N ASP A 38 -6.76 -13.27 -14.19
CA ASP A 38 -6.67 -11.82 -14.05
C ASP A 38 -7.31 -11.13 -15.26
N PHE A 39 -8.35 -10.32 -15.00
CA PHE A 39 -9.06 -9.56 -16.02
C PHE A 39 -8.43 -8.18 -16.27
N GLY A 40 -7.39 -7.80 -15.53
CA GLY A 40 -6.72 -6.51 -15.62
C GLY A 40 -7.47 -5.41 -14.85
N ASP A 41 -7.31 -4.17 -15.30
CA ASP A 41 -7.98 -3.01 -14.69
C ASP A 41 -9.48 -3.01 -15.03
N LEU A 42 -10.33 -3.16 -14.02
CA LEU A 42 -11.80 -3.19 -14.18
C LEU A 42 -12.41 -1.80 -14.39
N LEU A 43 -11.63 -0.72 -14.33
CA LEU A 43 -12.07 0.59 -14.80
C LEU A 43 -12.26 0.62 -16.32
N LEU A 44 -11.63 -0.30 -17.05
CA LEU A 44 -11.85 -0.48 -18.48
C LEU A 44 -13.15 -1.27 -18.71
N PRO A 45 -14.15 -0.70 -19.42
CA PRO A 45 -15.46 -1.33 -19.59
C PRO A 45 -15.41 -2.73 -20.20
N GLU A 46 -14.47 -2.97 -21.13
CA GLU A 46 -14.29 -4.26 -21.78
C GLU A 46 -13.81 -5.33 -20.79
N ASN A 47 -12.90 -4.96 -19.90
CA ASN A 47 -12.39 -5.85 -18.85
C ASN A 47 -13.50 -6.18 -17.85
N PHE A 48 -14.27 -5.17 -17.42
CA PHE A 48 -15.37 -5.39 -16.48
C PHE A 48 -16.50 -6.23 -17.07
N ALA A 49 -16.86 -6.02 -18.34
CA ALA A 49 -17.86 -6.84 -19.02
C ALA A 49 -17.40 -8.32 -19.12
N ARG A 50 -16.11 -8.56 -19.43
CA ARG A 50 -15.53 -9.90 -19.45
C ARG A 50 -15.52 -10.54 -18.06
N TYR A 51 -15.14 -9.79 -17.02
CA TYR A 51 -15.18 -10.21 -15.62
C TYR A 51 -16.60 -10.63 -15.21
N GLN A 52 -17.61 -9.80 -15.48
CA GLN A 52 -19.00 -10.08 -15.12
C GLN A 52 -19.54 -11.31 -15.85
N LYS A 53 -19.23 -11.45 -17.14
CA LYS A 53 -19.63 -12.59 -17.95
C LYS A 53 -19.05 -13.89 -17.39
N GLU A 54 -17.76 -13.92 -17.09
CA GLU A 54 -17.10 -15.11 -16.57
C GLU A 54 -17.61 -15.49 -15.18
N LEU A 55 -17.76 -14.50 -14.29
CA LEU A 55 -18.37 -14.72 -12.98
C LEU A 55 -19.77 -15.33 -13.09
N ALA A 56 -20.63 -14.76 -13.94
CA ALA A 56 -22.00 -15.23 -14.12
C ALA A 56 -22.05 -16.64 -14.72
N ASN A 57 -21.17 -16.94 -15.68
CA ASN A 57 -21.05 -18.27 -16.28
C ASN A 57 -20.60 -19.30 -15.24
N PHE A 58 -19.54 -18.99 -14.49
CA PHE A 58 -19.00 -19.88 -13.47
C PHE A 58 -20.05 -20.26 -12.41
N LEU A 59 -20.74 -19.26 -11.84
CA LEU A 59 -21.80 -19.50 -10.86
C LEU A 59 -22.94 -20.34 -11.42
N ARG A 60 -23.34 -20.10 -12.68
CA ARG A 60 -24.42 -20.85 -13.35
C ARG A 60 -24.03 -22.30 -13.62
N GLU A 61 -22.86 -22.53 -14.21
CA GLU A 61 -22.38 -23.85 -14.61
C GLU A 61 -22.12 -24.75 -13.40
N LYS A 62 -21.54 -24.19 -12.34
CA LYS A 62 -21.32 -24.90 -11.07
C LYS A 62 -22.56 -24.94 -10.18
N LYS A 63 -23.66 -24.30 -10.60
CA LYS A 63 -24.92 -24.19 -9.84
C LYS A 63 -24.70 -23.63 -8.42
N ILE A 64 -23.74 -22.72 -8.27
CA ILE A 64 -23.37 -22.12 -6.99
C ILE A 64 -24.32 -20.97 -6.69
N LYS A 65 -24.86 -20.96 -5.47
CA LYS A 65 -25.61 -19.84 -4.90
C LYS A 65 -24.79 -19.34 -3.70
N PRO A 66 -24.10 -18.19 -3.80
CA PRO A 66 -23.31 -17.67 -2.70
C PRO A 66 -24.20 -17.35 -1.49
N ASP A 67 -23.79 -17.78 -0.30
CA ASP A 67 -24.41 -17.40 0.97
C ASP A 67 -23.81 -16.09 1.50
N ILE A 68 -22.54 -15.85 1.17
CA ILE A 68 -21.78 -14.68 1.58
C ILE A 68 -21.11 -14.08 0.35
N ILE A 69 -21.16 -12.75 0.23
CA ILE A 69 -20.47 -11.99 -0.81
C ILE A 69 -19.53 -11.00 -0.14
N LEU A 70 -18.25 -11.08 -0.49
CA LEU A 70 -17.18 -10.21 -0.01
C LEU A 70 -16.81 -9.21 -1.12
N THR A 71 -16.69 -7.94 -0.74
CA THR A 71 -16.16 -6.88 -1.62
C THR A 71 -15.10 -6.08 -0.87
N ASP A 72 -14.36 -5.25 -1.60
CA ASP A 72 -13.53 -4.23 -0.98
C ASP A 72 -14.38 -3.27 -0.12
N LEU A 73 -13.71 -2.59 0.81
CA LEU A 73 -14.29 -1.54 1.64
C LEU A 73 -14.57 -0.27 0.84
N HIS A 74 -13.88 -0.04 -0.28
CA HIS A 74 -14.10 1.12 -1.11
C HIS A 74 -15.57 1.19 -1.59
N PRO A 75 -16.32 2.25 -1.25
CA PRO A 75 -17.76 2.32 -1.52
C PRO A 75 -18.07 2.43 -3.02
N ASP A 76 -17.21 3.14 -3.76
CA ASP A 76 -17.48 3.49 -5.17
C ASP A 76 -16.90 2.51 -6.20
N TYR A 77 -16.31 1.39 -5.75
CA TYR A 77 -15.84 0.37 -6.69
C TYR A 77 -17.03 -0.30 -7.40
N GLN A 78 -16.92 -0.50 -8.72
CA GLN A 78 -17.84 -1.26 -9.54
C GLN A 78 -18.00 -2.70 -9.01
N THR A 79 -16.95 -3.29 -8.44
CA THR A 79 -17.04 -4.61 -7.77
C THR A 79 -17.86 -4.54 -6.49
N THR A 80 -17.80 -3.44 -5.73
CA THR A 80 -18.64 -3.19 -4.55
C THR A 80 -20.12 -3.05 -4.95
N GLU A 81 -20.43 -2.27 -5.98
CA GLU A 81 -21.79 -2.13 -6.49
C GLU A 81 -22.34 -3.45 -7.06
N LEU A 82 -21.53 -4.18 -7.83
CA LEU A 82 -21.89 -5.52 -8.29
C LEU A 82 -22.18 -6.46 -7.12
N GLY A 83 -21.37 -6.41 -6.05
CA GLY A 83 -21.59 -7.20 -4.84
C GLY A 83 -22.94 -6.91 -4.18
N LYS A 84 -23.34 -5.63 -4.08
CA LYS A 84 -24.66 -5.23 -3.57
C LYS A 84 -25.79 -5.81 -4.42
N ILE A 85 -25.66 -5.77 -5.74
CA ILE A 85 -26.65 -6.33 -6.69
C ILE A 85 -26.77 -7.85 -6.52
N LEU A 86 -25.63 -8.55 -6.49
CA LEU A 86 -25.60 -10.00 -6.34
C LEU A 86 -26.12 -10.44 -4.96
N ALA A 87 -25.82 -9.68 -3.91
CA ALA A 87 -26.29 -9.98 -2.56
C ALA A 87 -27.82 -9.96 -2.49
N LYS A 88 -28.47 -8.96 -3.11
CA LYS A 88 -29.92 -8.91 -3.23
C LYS A 88 -30.47 -10.08 -4.05
N LYS A 89 -29.83 -10.39 -5.20
CA LYS A 89 -30.26 -11.47 -6.10
C LYS A 89 -30.23 -12.84 -5.43
N TYR A 90 -29.15 -13.16 -4.70
CA TYR A 90 -28.95 -14.45 -4.06
C TYR A 90 -29.49 -14.51 -2.62
N LYS A 91 -29.99 -13.40 -2.07
CA LYS A 91 -30.31 -13.24 -0.64
C LYS A 91 -29.10 -13.57 0.24
N ALA A 92 -27.91 -13.20 -0.22
CA ALA A 92 -26.64 -13.45 0.42
C ALA A 92 -26.29 -12.32 1.41
N LYS A 93 -25.49 -12.65 2.43
CA LYS A 93 -24.91 -11.64 3.32
C LYS A 93 -23.79 -10.91 2.59
N HIS A 94 -23.90 -9.59 2.44
CA HIS A 94 -22.83 -8.75 1.91
C HIS A 94 -21.92 -8.26 3.03
N ILE A 95 -20.61 -8.49 2.90
CA ILE A 95 -19.59 -8.06 3.86
C ILE A 95 -18.50 -7.32 3.10
N GLN A 96 -18.17 -6.12 3.57
CA GLN A 96 -17.02 -5.38 3.05
C GLN A 96 -15.77 -5.71 3.86
N VAL A 97 -14.64 -5.88 3.16
CA VAL A 97 -13.36 -6.25 3.75
C VAL A 97 -12.34 -5.15 3.42
N GLN A 98 -11.59 -4.70 4.43
CA GLN A 98 -10.57 -3.67 4.23
C GLN A 98 -9.41 -4.23 3.38
N HIS A 99 -8.99 -3.43 2.39
CA HIS A 99 -8.01 -3.80 1.35
C HIS A 99 -6.69 -4.39 1.87
N HIS A 100 -6.06 -3.72 2.84
CA HIS A 100 -4.79 -4.13 3.44
C HIS A 100 -4.91 -5.38 4.30
N ILE A 101 -6.04 -5.54 4.99
CA ILE A 101 -6.37 -6.76 5.72
C ILE A 101 -6.49 -7.92 4.72
N ALA A 102 -7.16 -7.72 3.58
CA ALA A 102 -7.25 -8.74 2.52
C ALA A 102 -5.85 -9.13 1.97
N HIS A 103 -4.94 -8.17 1.77
CA HIS A 103 -3.55 -8.45 1.40
C HIS A 103 -2.81 -9.30 2.44
N ILE A 104 -2.96 -9.00 3.73
CA ILE A 104 -2.31 -9.76 4.80
C ILE A 104 -2.85 -11.20 4.83
N PHE A 105 -4.16 -11.38 4.74
CA PHE A 105 -4.77 -12.71 4.75
C PHE A 105 -4.49 -13.53 3.50
N SER A 106 -4.33 -12.91 2.33
CA SER A 106 -3.95 -13.64 1.12
C SER A 106 -2.53 -14.22 1.21
N GLN A 107 -1.61 -13.51 1.88
CA GLN A 107 -0.27 -14.04 2.16
C GLN A 107 -0.31 -15.21 3.13
N ILE A 108 -1.11 -15.12 4.19
CA ILE A 108 -1.32 -16.23 5.12
C ILE A 108 -1.82 -17.47 4.36
N LEU A 109 -2.84 -17.32 3.53
CA LEU A 109 -3.36 -18.40 2.68
C LEU A 109 -2.28 -18.99 1.77
N ASN A 110 -1.48 -18.14 1.12
CA ASN A 110 -0.39 -18.57 0.26
C ASN A 110 0.62 -19.45 1.01
N PHE A 111 1.02 -19.07 2.22
CA PHE A 111 1.94 -19.86 3.04
C PHE A 111 1.33 -21.18 3.54
N THR A 112 0.07 -21.17 3.99
CA THR A 112 -0.57 -22.35 4.59
C THR A 112 -1.06 -23.36 3.55
N THR A 113 -1.38 -22.92 2.35
CA THR A 113 -2.03 -23.76 1.33
C THR A 113 -1.16 -23.99 0.11
N ILE A 114 -0.58 -22.94 -0.47
CA ILE A 114 0.15 -23.05 -1.74
C ILE A 114 1.58 -23.56 -1.50
N LEU A 115 2.25 -23.00 -0.50
CA LEU A 115 3.63 -23.38 -0.16
C LEU A 115 3.71 -24.62 0.75
N ASN A 116 2.56 -25.17 1.20
CA ASN A 116 2.45 -26.28 2.15
C ASN A 116 3.38 -26.12 3.37
N SER A 117 3.62 -24.88 3.80
CA SER A 117 4.46 -24.62 4.95
C SER A 117 3.70 -25.02 6.21
N LYS A 118 4.40 -25.58 7.21
CA LYS A 118 3.83 -25.86 8.55
C LYS A 118 3.69 -24.57 9.37
N LEU A 119 3.31 -23.46 8.73
CA LEU A 119 3.14 -22.20 9.42
C LEU A 119 1.88 -22.29 10.29
N GLU A 120 2.08 -22.48 11.59
CA GLU A 120 1.02 -22.35 12.57
C GLU A 120 0.75 -20.86 12.79
N ILE A 121 -0.43 -20.40 12.37
CA ILE A 121 -0.88 -19.04 12.67
C ILE A 121 -1.14 -19.00 14.17
N ARG A 122 -0.28 -18.29 14.89
CA ARG A 122 -0.49 -18.05 16.31
C ARG A 122 -1.78 -17.27 16.52
N ASN A 123 -2.36 -17.43 17.70
CA ASN A 123 -3.48 -16.62 18.21
C ASN A 123 -3.18 -15.11 18.24
N TYR A 124 -1.95 -14.73 17.94
CA TYR A 124 -1.48 -13.36 17.92
C TYR A 124 -0.41 -13.17 16.84
N PHE A 125 -0.60 -12.20 15.95
CA PHE A 125 0.41 -11.85 14.96
C PHE A 125 0.31 -10.38 14.51
N TYR A 126 1.36 -9.92 13.85
CA TYR A 126 1.40 -8.61 13.21
C TYR A 126 1.41 -8.76 11.70
N GLY A 127 0.68 -7.88 11.01
CA GLY A 127 0.74 -7.77 9.56
C GLY A 127 1.14 -6.36 9.15
N ILE A 128 2.00 -6.26 8.16
CA ILE A 128 2.41 -4.99 7.55
C ILE A 128 1.94 -5.01 6.10
N ALA A 129 1.22 -3.97 5.70
CA ALA A 129 0.74 -3.80 4.34
C ALA A 129 1.33 -2.52 3.75
N LEU A 130 2.13 -2.69 2.70
CA LEU A 130 2.73 -1.60 1.93
C LEU A 130 2.13 -1.63 0.54
N ASP A 131 1.31 -0.63 0.23
CA ASP A 131 0.57 -0.53 -1.02
C ASP A 131 0.56 0.92 -1.55
N GLY A 132 0.09 1.09 -2.78
CA GLY A 132 -0.16 2.38 -3.40
C GLY A 132 -1.45 3.04 -2.90
N THR A 133 -2.57 2.32 -2.80
CA THR A 133 -3.87 2.93 -2.52
C THR A 133 -4.84 1.88 -1.97
N GLY A 134 -5.22 2.01 -0.71
CA GLY A 134 -6.35 1.26 -0.14
C GLY A 134 -7.29 2.18 0.65
N TYR A 135 -8.60 1.94 0.54
CA TYR A 135 -9.59 2.73 1.28
C TYR A 135 -9.49 2.45 2.78
N GLY A 136 -9.29 3.51 3.56
CA GLY A 136 -9.23 3.47 5.02
C GLY A 136 -10.61 3.42 5.65
N THR A 137 -10.70 2.86 6.86
CA THR A 137 -11.96 2.87 7.63
C THR A 137 -12.34 4.27 8.12
N ASP A 138 -11.40 5.22 8.05
CA ASP A 138 -11.53 6.64 8.37
C ASP A 138 -11.77 7.52 7.12
N GLY A 139 -11.97 6.91 5.95
CA GLY A 139 -12.15 7.61 4.67
C GLY A 139 -10.85 8.17 4.06
N LYS A 140 -9.69 7.89 4.67
CA LYS A 140 -8.37 8.31 4.15
C LYS A 140 -7.80 7.26 3.19
N ILE A 141 -6.77 7.64 2.45
CA ILE A 141 -6.05 6.72 1.57
C ILE A 141 -4.92 6.06 2.36
N TRP A 142 -5.05 4.77 2.65
CA TRP A 142 -4.02 4.00 3.33
C TRP A 142 -3.04 3.37 2.33
N GLY A 143 -1.89 2.90 2.83
CA GLY A 143 -0.93 2.14 2.03
C GLY A 143 0.42 1.91 2.71
N GLY A 144 0.53 2.12 4.01
CA GLY A 144 1.75 1.92 4.79
C GLY A 144 1.37 1.57 6.22
N GLU A 145 0.64 0.48 6.38
CA GLU A 145 -0.12 0.17 7.60
C GLU A 145 0.47 -1.00 8.38
N CYS A 146 0.43 -0.89 9.71
CA CYS A 146 0.77 -1.97 10.63
C CYS A 146 -0.48 -2.37 11.42
N PHE A 147 -0.82 -3.65 11.39
CA PHE A 147 -1.95 -4.23 12.09
C PHE A 147 -1.50 -5.26 13.12
N LYS A 148 -2.24 -5.31 14.21
CA LYS A 148 -2.17 -6.31 15.26
C LYS A 148 -3.43 -7.16 15.17
N PHE A 149 -3.25 -8.46 15.03
CA PHE A 149 -4.33 -9.45 14.97
C PHE A 149 -4.31 -10.29 16.23
N LEU A 150 -5.48 -10.43 16.85
CA LEU A 150 -5.70 -11.29 18.00
C LEU A 150 -6.86 -12.23 17.66
N MET A 151 -6.62 -13.52 17.77
CA MET A 151 -7.57 -14.59 17.51
C MET A 151 -7.63 -15.49 18.74
N THR A 152 -8.75 -15.45 19.44
CA THR A 152 -9.09 -16.39 20.52
C THR A 152 -10.23 -17.29 20.04
N ASN A 153 -10.60 -18.29 20.84
CA ASN A 153 -11.72 -19.17 20.49
C ASN A 153 -13.04 -18.42 20.32
N ASP A 154 -13.21 -17.30 21.04
CA ASP A 154 -14.47 -16.56 21.09
C ASP A 154 -14.42 -15.23 20.32
N GLU A 155 -13.22 -14.77 19.93
CA GLU A 155 -13.05 -13.43 19.42
C GLU A 155 -11.94 -13.29 18.37
N PHE A 156 -12.23 -12.47 17.35
CA PHE A 156 -11.25 -12.03 16.37
C PHE A 156 -11.19 -10.50 16.37
N ARG A 157 -10.06 -9.93 16.83
CA ARG A 157 -9.81 -8.49 16.87
C ARG A 157 -8.71 -8.09 15.91
N ILE A 158 -8.94 -6.97 15.24
CA ILE A 158 -7.97 -6.34 14.35
C ILE A 158 -7.78 -4.90 14.81
N ASN A 159 -6.54 -4.53 15.11
CA ASN A 159 -6.19 -3.17 15.51
C ASN A 159 -5.14 -2.61 14.57
N ARG A 160 -5.40 -1.45 13.96
CA ARG A 160 -4.37 -0.65 13.31
C ARG A 160 -3.49 -0.05 14.41
N ILE A 161 -2.24 -0.47 14.50
CA ILE A 161 -1.31 -0.12 15.59
C ILE A 161 -0.20 0.85 15.16
N GLY A 162 -0.07 1.11 13.87
CA GLY A 162 0.88 2.07 13.34
C GLY A 162 0.66 2.28 11.85
N HIS A 163 1.15 3.39 11.33
CA HIS A 163 1.15 3.68 9.90
C HIS A 163 2.23 4.71 9.56
N LEU A 164 2.57 4.83 8.28
CA LEU A 164 3.39 5.95 7.80
C LEU A 164 2.68 7.27 8.07
N GLU A 165 3.43 8.30 8.44
CA GLU A 165 2.89 9.63 8.68
C GLU A 165 2.04 10.10 7.49
N ASN A 166 0.82 10.58 7.75
CA ASN A 166 -0.05 11.06 6.68
C ASN A 166 0.58 12.24 5.94
N GLN A 167 0.60 12.15 4.62
CA GLN A 167 1.02 13.18 3.68
C GLN A 167 -0.19 13.70 2.93
N ILE A 168 -0.09 14.90 2.35
CA ILE A 168 -1.17 15.49 1.57
C ILE A 168 -0.97 15.21 0.08
N MET A 169 -1.95 14.56 -0.53
CA MET A 169 -2.07 14.42 -1.98
C MET A 169 -2.73 15.68 -2.56
N ILE A 170 -1.91 16.59 -3.08
CA ILE A 170 -2.39 17.83 -3.71
C ILE A 170 -3.10 17.49 -5.03
N GLY A 171 -4.43 17.62 -5.08
CA GLY A 171 -5.22 17.30 -6.28
C GLY A 171 -5.56 15.81 -6.44
N GLY A 172 -5.52 15.02 -5.37
CA GLY A 172 -5.96 13.61 -5.39
C GLY A 172 -5.18 12.77 -6.41
N GLU A 173 -5.87 12.18 -7.39
CA GLU A 173 -5.26 11.36 -8.45
C GLU A 173 -4.15 12.07 -9.23
N LEU A 174 -4.19 13.40 -9.35
CA LEU A 174 -3.11 14.15 -9.97
C LEU A 174 -1.79 13.95 -9.23
N ALA A 175 -1.79 13.78 -7.91
CA ALA A 175 -0.58 13.48 -7.14
C ALA A 175 -0.03 12.07 -7.38
N VAL A 176 -0.84 11.15 -7.92
CA VAL A 176 -0.40 9.82 -8.37
C VAL A 176 0.26 9.89 -9.74
N LYS A 177 -0.24 10.77 -10.62
CA LYS A 177 0.30 11.01 -11.96
C LYS A 177 1.53 11.91 -11.95
N GLU A 178 1.55 12.89 -11.04
CA GLU A 178 2.57 13.92 -10.90
C GLU A 178 3.25 13.89 -9.50
N PRO A 179 4.32 13.09 -9.32
CA PRO A 179 4.96 12.91 -8.01
C PRO A 179 5.51 14.19 -7.36
N THR A 180 5.76 15.26 -8.13
CA THR A 180 6.21 16.55 -7.55
C THR A 180 5.18 17.12 -6.59
N ARG A 181 3.88 16.85 -6.78
CA ARG A 181 2.81 17.25 -5.86
C ARG A 181 3.03 16.64 -4.47
N MET A 182 3.45 15.38 -4.40
CA MET A 182 3.81 14.72 -3.15
C MET A 182 5.07 15.34 -2.54
N ILE A 183 6.10 15.63 -3.35
CA ILE A 183 7.33 16.30 -2.88
C ILE A 183 6.99 17.65 -2.24
N ILE A 184 6.17 18.48 -2.88
CA ILE A 184 5.78 19.79 -2.33
C ILE A 184 5.14 19.62 -0.96
N SER A 185 4.17 18.70 -0.83
CA SER A 185 3.54 18.39 0.45
C SER A 185 4.56 17.92 1.49
N ILE A 186 5.33 16.88 1.20
CA ILE A 186 6.27 16.27 2.16
C ILE A 186 7.31 17.29 2.63
N LEU A 187 7.95 18.00 1.70
CA LEU A 187 8.99 18.97 2.02
C LEU A 187 8.45 20.21 2.74
N SER A 188 7.19 20.60 2.52
CA SER A 188 6.57 21.76 3.20
C SER A 188 6.56 21.65 4.73
N LYS A 189 6.62 20.42 5.25
CA LYS A 189 6.64 20.16 6.69
C LYS A 189 7.92 20.63 7.38
N PHE A 190 9.03 20.76 6.66
CA PHE A 190 10.34 21.07 7.25
C PHE A 190 11.22 22.02 6.42
N LEU A 191 10.81 22.40 5.20
CA LEU A 191 11.50 23.38 4.37
C LEU A 191 10.63 24.60 4.07
N SER A 192 11.28 25.77 3.93
CA SER A 192 10.58 26.98 3.51
C SER A 192 10.20 26.93 2.02
N LYS A 193 9.09 27.60 1.66
CA LYS A 193 8.59 27.73 0.30
C LYS A 193 9.66 28.01 -0.76
N ASN A 194 10.53 28.99 -0.50
CA ASN A 194 11.61 29.36 -1.43
C ASN A 194 12.64 28.25 -1.64
N LYS A 195 12.98 27.49 -0.57
CA LYS A 195 13.89 26.35 -0.67
C LYS A 195 13.26 25.23 -1.51
N ILE A 196 11.97 24.95 -1.30
CA ILE A 196 11.24 23.94 -2.07
C ILE A 196 11.18 24.32 -3.55
N TYR A 197 10.81 25.56 -3.87
CA TYR A 197 10.77 26.05 -5.24
C TYR A 197 12.15 25.93 -5.92
N ASN A 198 13.22 26.33 -5.22
CA ASN A 198 14.58 26.22 -5.75
C ASN A 198 15.00 24.76 -5.98
N LEU A 199 14.66 23.84 -5.07
CA LEU A 199 14.92 22.41 -5.26
C LEU A 199 14.22 21.88 -6.52
N ILE A 200 12.91 22.11 -6.65
CA ILE A 200 12.11 21.64 -7.79
C ILE A 200 12.60 22.26 -9.11
N LYS A 201 12.89 23.57 -9.11
CA LYS A 201 13.41 24.29 -10.27
C LYS A 201 14.77 23.78 -10.72
N ASN A 202 15.65 23.44 -9.77
CA ASN A 202 17.03 23.04 -10.04
C ASN A 202 17.21 21.53 -10.15
N HIS A 203 16.14 20.74 -9.98
CA HIS A 203 16.14 19.28 -9.97
C HIS A 203 16.65 18.65 -11.29
N SER A 204 16.87 19.46 -12.33
CA SER A 204 17.27 19.01 -13.67
C SER A 204 18.72 18.56 -13.89
N ARG A 205 19.63 18.45 -12.89
CA ARG A 205 21.08 18.41 -13.24
C ARG A 205 22.00 17.41 -12.55
N ASN A 206 21.58 16.60 -11.60
CA ASN A 206 22.55 15.79 -10.84
C ASN A 206 22.03 14.38 -10.55
N HIS A 207 22.55 13.37 -11.26
CA HIS A 207 23.34 12.27 -10.68
C HIS A 207 23.72 11.17 -11.71
N GLY A 208 24.99 11.22 -12.15
CA GLY A 208 25.89 10.06 -12.05
C GLY A 208 25.46 8.71 -12.62
N ARG A 209 24.94 8.67 -13.84
CA ARG A 209 25.06 7.62 -14.87
C ARG A 209 24.25 8.14 -16.06
N GLU A 210 24.69 7.92 -17.29
CA GLU A 210 23.89 8.28 -18.47
C GLU A 210 22.43 7.80 -18.31
N LEU A 211 21.49 8.56 -18.90
CA LEU A 211 20.00 8.44 -18.86
C LEU A 211 19.38 9.28 -17.70
N VAL A 212 18.59 10.33 -17.89
CA VAL A 212 17.73 10.78 -18.99
C VAL A 212 17.91 12.29 -19.17
N SER A 213 18.02 12.72 -20.42
CA SER A 213 18.11 14.10 -20.85
C SER A 213 16.85 14.92 -20.48
N ASN A 214 17.08 16.13 -19.97
CA ASN A 214 16.13 17.23 -19.80
C ASN A 214 14.89 16.94 -18.95
N PHE A 215 15.02 17.02 -17.62
CA PHE A 215 13.90 17.52 -16.83
C PHE A 215 13.73 19.02 -17.12
N GLY A 216 12.89 19.35 -18.12
CA GLY A 216 12.41 20.73 -18.25
C GLY A 216 11.90 21.26 -16.91
N LYS A 217 11.83 22.59 -16.75
CA LYS A 217 11.22 23.21 -15.57
C LYS A 217 9.90 22.49 -15.25
N ILE A 218 9.86 21.73 -14.16
CA ILE A 218 8.70 20.89 -13.83
C ILE A 218 7.45 21.76 -13.68
N TYR A 219 7.60 22.88 -12.97
CA TYR A 219 6.59 23.91 -12.86
C TYR A 219 7.23 25.28 -13.05
N SER A 220 6.50 26.18 -13.70
CA SER A 220 6.73 27.62 -13.65
C SER A 220 6.56 28.14 -12.21
N LYS A 221 7.02 29.37 -11.96
CA LYS A 221 6.81 30.01 -10.64
C LYS A 221 5.31 30.09 -10.33
N THR A 222 4.49 30.46 -11.30
CA THR A 222 3.04 30.60 -11.13
C THR A 222 2.37 29.27 -10.79
N GLU A 223 2.71 28.18 -11.48
CA GLU A 223 2.16 26.85 -11.18
C GLU A 223 2.56 26.36 -9.78
N PHE A 224 3.83 26.55 -9.39
CA PHE A 224 4.28 26.22 -8.04
C PHE A 224 3.52 27.02 -6.97
N GLU A 225 3.32 28.33 -7.18
CA GLU A 225 2.57 29.20 -6.28
C GLU A 225 1.11 28.73 -6.11
N ILE A 226 0.47 28.31 -7.20
CA ILE A 226 -0.89 27.76 -7.17
C ILE A 226 -0.93 26.47 -6.33
N LEU A 227 -0.02 25.51 -6.59
CA LEU A 227 0.03 24.25 -5.85
C LEU A 227 0.35 24.45 -4.36
N TYR A 228 1.26 25.38 -4.05
CA TYR A 228 1.62 25.69 -2.67
C TYR A 228 0.46 26.36 -1.92
N ASN A 229 -0.28 27.25 -2.58
CA ASN A 229 -1.49 27.84 -1.98
C ASN A 229 -2.61 26.82 -1.82
N GLN A 230 -2.78 25.92 -2.79
CA GLN A 230 -3.73 24.80 -2.71
C GLN A 230 -3.45 23.93 -1.46
N LEU A 231 -2.17 23.60 -1.23
CA LEU A 231 -1.73 22.87 -0.04
C LEU A 231 -2.05 23.64 1.26
N ASN A 232 -1.69 24.93 1.33
CA ASN A 232 -1.92 25.73 2.54
C ASN A 232 -3.40 25.90 2.88
N GLN A 233 -4.26 25.96 1.86
CA GLN A 233 -5.71 26.07 2.03
C GLN A 233 -6.38 24.70 2.19
N ASN A 234 -5.62 23.60 2.08
CA ASN A 234 -6.12 22.23 2.06
C ASN A 234 -7.28 22.02 1.05
N PHE A 235 -7.22 22.71 -0.09
CA PHE A 235 -8.27 22.68 -1.11
C PHE A 235 -8.05 21.53 -2.09
N ASN A 236 -9.03 20.65 -2.28
CA ASN A 236 -8.87 19.44 -3.11
C ASN A 236 -7.62 18.62 -2.74
N CYS A 237 -7.42 18.45 -1.44
CA CYS A 237 -6.30 17.74 -0.84
C CYS A 237 -6.85 16.53 -0.08
N VAL A 238 -6.17 15.38 -0.22
CA VAL A 238 -6.55 14.14 0.49
C VAL A 238 -5.36 13.64 1.29
N GLU A 239 -5.60 13.21 2.51
CA GLU A 239 -4.56 12.61 3.35
C GLU A 239 -4.25 11.17 2.91
N THR A 240 -2.97 10.83 2.90
CA THR A 240 -2.52 9.47 2.62
C THR A 240 -1.33 9.02 3.47
N SER A 241 -1.37 7.76 3.92
CA SER A 241 -0.23 7.03 4.49
C SER A 241 0.43 6.09 3.47
N SER A 242 0.21 6.32 2.18
CA SER A 242 0.66 5.43 1.10
C SER A 242 2.18 5.31 1.00
N THR A 243 2.68 4.08 1.14
CA THR A 243 4.09 3.75 0.87
C THR A 243 4.42 4.03 -0.59
N GLY A 244 3.52 3.66 -1.50
CA GLY A 244 3.73 3.90 -2.93
C GLY A 244 3.95 5.37 -3.26
N ARG A 245 3.15 6.29 -2.70
CA ARG A 245 3.31 7.74 -2.93
C ARG A 245 4.61 8.30 -2.36
N ILE A 246 5.05 7.80 -1.21
CA ILE A 246 6.33 8.19 -0.61
C ILE A 246 7.49 7.72 -1.50
N LEU A 247 7.45 6.47 -1.98
CA LEU A 247 8.47 5.94 -2.88
C LEU A 247 8.48 6.63 -4.25
N ASP A 248 7.31 7.00 -4.78
CA ASP A 248 7.20 7.81 -6.00
C ASP A 248 7.95 9.15 -5.83
N ALA A 249 7.75 9.83 -4.68
CA ALA A 249 8.43 11.08 -4.36
C ALA A 249 9.95 10.90 -4.19
N VAL A 250 10.40 9.81 -3.56
CA VAL A 250 11.84 9.50 -3.40
C VAL A 250 12.49 9.23 -4.76
N SER A 251 11.83 8.44 -5.62
CA SER A 251 12.33 8.13 -6.98
C SER A 251 12.53 9.40 -7.80
N LEU A 252 11.55 10.31 -7.74
CA LEU A 252 11.64 11.60 -8.39
C LEU A 252 12.77 12.43 -7.77
N LEU A 253 12.87 12.55 -6.44
CA LEU A 253 13.94 13.30 -5.78
C LEU A 253 15.35 12.82 -6.17
N LEU A 254 15.53 11.52 -6.35
CA LEU A 254 16.79 10.92 -6.79
C LEU A 254 17.05 11.04 -8.30
N GLY A 255 16.08 11.54 -9.06
CA GLY A 255 16.19 11.73 -10.51
C GLY A 255 16.02 10.45 -11.32
N PHE A 256 15.45 9.39 -10.74
CA PHE A 256 15.24 8.12 -11.43
C PHE A 256 14.01 8.10 -12.31
N CYS A 257 12.97 8.86 -11.96
CA CYS A 257 11.76 9.03 -12.76
C CYS A 257 11.46 10.51 -13.06
N GLY A 258 10.56 10.75 -14.01
CA GLY A 258 10.06 12.08 -14.30
C GLY A 258 8.81 12.47 -13.52
N ASN A 259 8.39 13.72 -13.66
CA ASN A 259 7.18 14.21 -13.02
C ASN A 259 5.89 13.68 -13.66
N GLU A 260 5.94 12.92 -14.75
CA GLU A 260 4.75 12.30 -15.32
C GLU A 260 4.95 10.79 -15.33
N ARG A 261 4.05 10.07 -14.66
CA ARG A 261 4.03 8.62 -14.64
C ARG A 261 3.44 8.09 -15.96
N LYS A 262 4.22 7.33 -16.70
CA LYS A 262 3.86 6.73 -17.99
C LYS A 262 3.07 5.43 -17.87
N TYR A 263 3.28 4.67 -16.79
CA TYR A 263 2.58 3.41 -16.55
C TYR A 263 2.46 3.07 -15.06
N LYS A 264 1.65 2.07 -14.73
CA LYS A 264 1.44 1.65 -13.33
C LYS A 264 2.78 1.14 -12.75
N HIS A 265 3.30 1.84 -11.74
CA HIS A 265 4.45 1.53 -10.87
C HIS A 265 5.82 2.01 -11.36
N GLU A 266 5.88 2.78 -12.46
CA GLU A 266 7.12 3.27 -13.07
C GLU A 266 8.14 3.81 -12.05
N ALA A 267 7.75 4.79 -11.24
CA ALA A 267 8.67 5.45 -10.32
C ALA A 267 9.27 4.47 -9.29
N ILE A 268 8.45 3.56 -8.75
CA ILE A 268 8.90 2.54 -7.79
C ILE A 268 9.81 1.52 -8.47
N THR A 269 9.44 1.04 -9.67
CA THR A 269 10.25 0.10 -10.44
C THR A 269 11.63 0.67 -10.76
N LEU A 270 11.69 1.95 -11.16
CA LEU A 270 12.95 2.65 -11.42
C LEU A 270 13.76 2.86 -10.14
N LEU A 271 13.11 3.17 -9.02
CA LEU A 271 13.77 3.31 -7.73
C LEU A 271 14.41 1.99 -7.29
N GLU A 272 13.68 0.89 -7.37
CA GLU A 272 14.17 -0.45 -7.02
C GLU A 272 15.37 -0.85 -7.90
N ALA A 273 15.23 -0.72 -9.22
CA ALA A 273 16.29 -1.07 -10.18
C ALA A 273 17.60 -0.27 -9.94
N ASN A 274 17.48 0.98 -9.48
CA ASN A 274 18.62 1.84 -9.17
C ASN A 274 19.11 1.76 -7.72
N SER A 275 18.41 1.01 -6.84
CA SER A 275 18.76 0.81 -5.43
C SER A 275 19.64 -0.43 -5.18
N THR A 276 20.26 -0.99 -6.22
CA THR A 276 20.94 -2.30 -6.24
C THR A 276 22.32 -2.35 -5.56
N LYS A 277 22.85 -1.23 -5.06
CA LYS A 277 24.03 -1.24 -4.18
C LYS A 277 23.56 -1.27 -2.72
N PRO A 278 23.53 -2.43 -2.06
CA PRO A 278 23.23 -2.50 -0.64
C PRO A 278 24.27 -1.66 0.12
N TYR A 279 23.81 -0.84 1.05
CA TYR A 279 24.69 -0.33 2.09
C TYR A 279 25.27 -1.53 2.83
N LYS A 280 26.61 -1.60 2.95
CA LYS A 280 27.30 -2.72 3.64
C LYS A 280 26.82 -2.91 5.09
N HIS A 281 26.11 -1.93 5.66
CA HIS A 281 25.49 -1.98 6.97
C HIS A 281 24.05 -1.43 6.92
N PRO A 282 23.04 -2.26 6.62
CA PRO A 282 21.63 -1.85 6.64
C PRO A 282 21.05 -1.98 8.06
N LEU A 283 21.82 -1.64 9.10
CA LEU A 283 21.24 -1.58 10.43
C LEU A 283 20.31 -0.36 10.43
N PRO A 284 19.01 -0.53 10.69
CA PRO A 284 18.17 0.61 10.93
C PRO A 284 18.78 1.35 12.12
N LEU A 285 19.06 2.65 11.95
CA LEU A 285 19.24 3.58 13.06
C LEU A 285 17.86 3.74 13.73
N ILE A 286 17.36 2.67 14.34
CA ILE A 286 16.50 2.81 15.51
C ILE A 286 17.47 3.35 16.54
N ASP A 287 17.46 4.67 16.69
CA ASP A 287 18.32 5.37 17.61
C ASP A 287 18.29 4.61 18.95
N ARG A 288 19.46 4.13 19.40
CA ARG A 288 19.64 3.48 20.71
C ARG A 288 19.41 4.45 21.87
N VAL A 289 18.70 5.55 21.62
CA VAL A 289 18.32 6.57 22.58
C VAL A 289 17.26 6.02 23.54
N SER A 290 16.43 5.05 23.13
CA SER A 290 15.43 4.46 24.04
C SER A 290 16.07 3.59 25.13
N HIS A 291 17.05 2.74 24.83
CA HIS A 291 17.64 1.86 25.84
C HIS A 291 18.61 2.54 26.80
N ILE A 292 19.37 3.55 26.34
CA ILE A 292 20.28 4.30 27.23
C ILE A 292 19.49 5.24 28.14
N ALA A 293 18.44 5.92 27.62
CA ALA A 293 17.59 6.76 28.44
C ALA A 293 16.80 5.95 29.49
N LEU A 294 16.36 4.72 29.15
CA LEU A 294 15.70 3.80 30.10
C LEU A 294 16.67 3.25 31.15
N ALA A 295 17.89 2.84 30.78
CA ALA A 295 18.87 2.31 31.74
C ALA A 295 19.38 3.39 32.72
N VAL A 296 19.50 4.65 32.28
CA VAL A 296 19.84 5.78 33.14
C VAL A 296 18.67 6.18 34.04
N ALA A 297 17.43 6.18 33.52
CA ALA A 297 16.22 6.45 34.31
C ALA A 297 15.90 5.34 35.33
N GLN A 298 16.33 4.10 35.08
CA GLN A 298 16.17 2.95 35.97
C GLN A 298 17.34 2.77 36.96
N GLY A 299 18.34 3.67 36.94
CA GLY A 299 19.45 3.67 37.91
C GLY A 299 20.47 2.56 37.71
N GLU A 300 20.49 1.88 36.56
CA GLU A 300 21.36 0.72 36.31
C GLU A 300 22.76 1.09 35.80
N MET A 301 23.06 2.38 35.58
CA MET A 301 24.39 2.87 35.20
C MET A 301 24.73 4.23 35.83
N SER A 302 25.94 4.38 36.37
CA SER A 302 26.46 5.65 36.89
C SER A 302 27.18 6.48 35.83
N GLU A 303 27.16 7.82 35.97
CA GLU A 303 27.65 8.81 34.98
C GLU A 303 29.14 8.68 34.58
N GLY A 304 29.91 7.81 35.23
CA GLY A 304 31.36 7.65 35.05
C GLY A 304 31.84 6.83 33.84
N GLN A 305 30.96 6.16 33.08
CA GLN A 305 31.35 5.35 31.90
C GLN A 305 31.38 6.12 30.57
N ARG A 306 31.53 7.46 30.60
CA ARG A 306 31.54 8.32 29.40
C ARG A 306 32.84 8.30 28.57
N GLY A 307 33.88 7.57 28.97
CA GLY A 307 35.18 7.59 28.28
C GLY A 307 35.64 6.21 27.83
N GLY A 308 35.30 5.78 26.61
CA GLY A 308 35.78 4.47 26.15
C GLY A 308 35.29 3.93 24.81
N TYR A 309 34.97 4.77 23.81
CA TYR A 309 34.80 4.26 22.44
C TYR A 309 35.51 5.19 21.44
N LYS A 310 36.80 4.93 21.23
CA LYS A 310 37.54 5.43 20.07
C LYS A 310 37.02 4.70 18.83
N LEU A 311 36.42 5.44 17.90
CA LEU A 311 36.17 5.00 16.54
C LEU A 311 37.52 4.82 15.83
N ASN A 312 37.98 3.57 15.70
CA ASN A 312 39.05 3.23 14.76
C ASN A 312 38.43 3.18 13.36
N THR A 313 38.55 4.27 12.62
CA THR A 313 38.25 4.35 11.19
C THR A 313 39.52 4.08 10.39
N THR A 314 39.69 2.83 9.96
CA THR A 314 40.54 2.49 8.80
C THR A 314 40.06 1.17 8.24
N TYR A 315 39.48 1.18 7.02
CA TYR A 315 39.44 0.01 6.16
C TYR A 315 39.55 0.42 4.69
N HIS A 316 40.56 -0.17 4.05
CA HIS A 316 40.72 -0.31 2.60
C HIS A 316 39.54 -1.05 1.96
#